data_AF-A0AA50IPS7-F1
#
_entry.id   AF-A0AA50IPS7-F1
#
_cell.length_a   1.000
_cell.length_b   1.000
_cell.length_c   1.000
_cell.angle_alpha   90.00
_cell.angle_beta   90.00
_cell.angle_gamma   90.00
#
_symmetry.space_group_name_H-M   'P 1'
#
loop_
_entity.id
_entity.type
_entity.pdbx_description
1 polymer ?
#
loop_
_entity_poly.entity_id
_entity_poly.type
_entity_poly.pdbx_seq_one_letter_code
_entity_poly.pdbx_strand_id
1 'polypeptide(L)' 'FQQAEHFCNSIGILQQFSTPSKFPGFERGPQTPQPQPGQEDYASLFAALISRCAKDIDTLIESLPSEDSSAELQ' A
#
# COMPACT_ATOMS: atom_id res chain seq x y z
N PHE A 1 -2.27 5.50 -12.40
CA PHE A 1 -3.00 4.34 -11.83
C PHE A 1 -2.18 3.52 -10.82
N GLN A 2 -0.85 3.58 -10.86
CA GLN A 2 0.03 2.75 -10.02
C GLN A 2 -0.22 2.84 -8.49
N GLN A 3 -0.58 4.01 -7.97
CA GLN A 3 -0.92 4.15 -6.55
C GLN A 3 -2.17 3.34 -6.17
N ALA A 4 -3.20 3.34 -7.02
CA ALA A 4 -4.41 2.55 -6.80
C ALA A 4 -4.12 1.04 -6.86
N GLU A 5 -3.22 0.62 -7.75
CA GLU A 5 -2.77 -0.78 -7.81
C GLU A 5 -2.02 -1.20 -6.54
N HIS A 6 -1.13 -0.35 -6.00
CA HIS A 6 -0.45 -0.63 -4.73
C HIS A 6 -1.43 -0.78 -3.57
N PHE A 7 -2.46 0.07 -3.49
CA PHE A 7 -3.53 -0.08 -2.51
C PHE A 7 -4.29 -1.40 -2.68
N CYS A 8 -4.80 -1.70 -3.88
CA CYS A 8 -5.59 -2.91 -4.12
C CYS A 8 -4.79 -4.20 -3.87
N ASN A 9 -3.54 -4.26 -4.34
CA ASN A 9 -2.67 -5.42 -4.15
C ASN A 9 -2.30 -5.62 -2.68
N SER A 10 -2.10 -4.53 -1.93
CA SER A 10 -1.79 -4.61 -0.50
C SER A 10 -2.93 -5.26 0.30
N ILE A 11 -4.19 -4.92 0.01
CA ILE A 11 -5.35 -5.44 0.76
C ILE A 11 -5.44 -6.97 0.64
N GLY A 12 -5.36 -7.51 -0.58
CA GLY A 12 -5.48 -8.95 -0.82
C GLY A 12 -4.37 -9.75 -0.12
N ILE A 13 -3.13 -9.31 -0.27
CA ILE A 13 -1.96 -9.96 0.33
C ILE A 13 -1.99 -9.86 1.85
N LEU A 14 -2.29 -8.68 2.41
CA LEU A 14 -2.37 -8.50 3.86
C LEU A 14 -3.49 -9.33 4.48
N GLN A 15 -4.65 -9.45 3.82
CA GLN A 15 -5.75 -10.30 4.28
C GLN A 15 -5.35 -11.79 4.26
N GLN A 16 -4.75 -12.25 3.16
CA GLN A 16 -4.33 -13.65 2.98
C GLN A 16 -3.32 -14.10 4.04
N PHE A 17 -2.46 -13.18 4.46
CA PHE A 17 -1.40 -13.45 5.43
C PHE A 17 -1.71 -12.96 6.85
N SER A 18 -2.88 -12.36 7.07
CA SER A 18 -3.31 -11.91 8.39
C SER A 18 -3.47 -13.10 9.34
N THR A 19 -2.95 -12.96 10.55
CA THR A 19 -3.20 -13.94 11.61
C THR A 19 -4.55 -13.63 12.25
N PRO A 20 -5.47 -14.60 12.40
CA PRO A 20 -6.74 -14.38 13.10
C PRO A 20 -6.50 -13.86 14.52
N SER A 21 -7.30 -12.87 14.92
CA SER A 21 -7.27 -12.35 16.30
C SER A 21 -7.77 -13.41 17.26
N LYS A 22 -7.09 -13.57 18.40
CA LYS A 22 -7.55 -14.43 19.49
C LYS A 22 -8.37 -13.59 20.47
N PHE A 23 -9.66 -13.87 20.56
CA PHE A 23 -10.55 -13.27 21.55
C PHE A 23 -10.78 -14.25 22.71
N PRO A 24 -10.84 -13.78 23.97
CA PRO A 24 -11.17 -14.62 25.10
C PRO A 24 -12.50 -15.36 24.86
N GLY A 25 -12.49 -16.70 24.95
CA GLY A 25 -13.67 -17.55 24.72
C GLY A 25 -13.89 -18.03 23.28
N PHE A 26 -13.03 -17.65 22.32
CA PHE A 26 -13.15 -18.02 20.90
C PHE A 26 -12.01 -18.95 20.43
N GLU A 27 -11.71 -19.98 21.23
CA GLU A 27 -10.56 -20.90 21.02
C GLU A 27 -10.77 -21.94 19.90
N ARG A 28 -11.98 -22.06 19.30
CA ARG A 28 -12.34 -23.13 18.34
C ARG A 28 -12.53 -22.66 16.90
N GLY A 29 -11.84 -21.61 16.47
CA GLY A 29 -11.79 -21.24 15.04
C GLY A 29 -10.97 -22.27 14.24
N PRO A 30 -11.23 -22.45 12.93
CA PRO A 30 -10.40 -23.29 12.08
C PRO A 30 -8.93 -22.84 12.18
N GLN A 31 -8.02 -23.80 12.42
CA GLN A 31 -6.58 -23.54 12.40
C GLN A 31 -6.19 -23.10 10.99
N THR A 32 -6.06 -21.80 10.76
CA THR A 32 -5.37 -21.30 9.57
C THR A 32 -3.89 -21.67 9.68
N PRO A 33 -3.22 -21.97 8.54
CA PRO A 33 -1.83 -22.36 8.54
C PRO A 33 -0.98 -21.31 9.28
N GLN A 34 -0.18 -21.81 10.21
CA GLN A 34 0.73 -21.03 11.02
C GLN A 34 1.69 -20.25 10.11
N PRO A 35 1.99 -18.96 10.40
CA PRO A 35 2.89 -18.16 9.57
C PRO A 35 4.22 -18.89 9.40
N GLN A 36 4.59 -19.17 8.15
CA GLN A 36 5.81 -19.89 7.83
C GLN A 36 7.04 -19.01 8.13
N PRO A 37 8.10 -19.57 8.72
CA PRO A 37 9.35 -18.83 8.90
C PRO A 37 9.91 -18.44 7.53
N GLY A 38 10.00 -17.14 7.26
CA GLY A 38 10.39 -16.59 5.96
C GLY A 38 9.32 -15.74 5.26
N GLN A 39 8.16 -15.55 5.89
CA GLN A 39 7.13 -14.66 5.39
C GLN A 39 7.66 -13.21 5.35
N GLU A 40 7.83 -12.66 4.15
CA GLU A 40 8.22 -11.26 3.97
C GLU A 40 7.22 -10.35 4.70
N ASP A 41 7.73 -9.27 5.31
CA ASP A 41 6.88 -8.25 5.90
C ASP A 41 6.21 -7.43 4.78
N TYR A 42 5.19 -8.02 4.19
CA TYR A 42 4.41 -7.43 3.11
C TYR A 42 3.78 -6.11 3.53
N ALA A 43 3.45 -5.93 4.82
CA ALA A 43 2.95 -4.65 5.33
C ALA A 43 4.00 -3.55 5.17
N SER A 44 5.24 -3.81 5.58
CA SER A 44 6.34 -2.88 5.38
C SER A 44 6.66 -2.64 3.90
N LEU A 45 6.63 -3.68 3.07
CA LEU A 45 6.86 -3.54 1.62
C LEU A 45 5.80 -2.65 0.96
N PHE A 46 4.51 -2.92 1.19
CA PHE A 46 3.44 -2.11 0.61
C PHE A 46 3.43 -0.69 1.17
N ALA A 47 3.71 -0.50 2.46
CA ALA A 47 3.87 0.83 3.03
C ALA A 47 4.98 1.63 2.33
N ALA A 48 6.11 1.00 2.03
CA ALA A 48 7.21 1.64 1.29
C ALA A 48 6.82 1.99 -0.15
N LEU A 49 6.17 1.08 -0.87
CA LEU A 49 5.71 1.30 -2.25
C LEU A 49 4.67 2.43 -2.34
N ILE A 50 3.67 2.43 -1.44
CA ILE A 50 2.62 3.46 -1.37
C ILE A 50 3.24 4.82 -1.05
N SER A 51 4.11 4.88 -0.03
CA SER A 51 4.74 6.14 0.41
C SER A 51 5.65 6.73 -0.67
N ARG A 52 6.43 5.88 -1.35
CA ARG A 52 7.26 6.31 -2.48
C ARG A 52 6.41 6.84 -3.62
N CYS A 53 5.37 6.13 -4.01
CA CYS A 53 4.49 6.55 -5.10
C CYS A 53 3.79 7.89 -4.79
N ALA A 54 3.37 8.11 -3.53
CA ALA A 54 2.83 9.40 -3.10
C ALA A 54 3.85 10.53 -3.25
N LYS A 55 5.09 10.31 -2.81
CA LYS A 55 6.17 11.30 -2.91
C LYS A 55 6.56 11.60 -4.36
N ASP A 56 6.55 10.60 -5.22
CA ASP A 56 6.80 10.77 -6.65
C ASP A 56 5.69 11.64 -7.29
N ILE A 57 4.44 11.49 -6.86
CA ILE A 57 3.32 12.36 -7.30
C ILE A 57 3.53 13.80 -6.81
N ASP A 58 3.86 14.01 -5.53
CA ASP A 58 4.13 15.36 -5.00
C ASP A 58 5.26 16.05 -5.78
N THR A 59 6.34 15.31 -6.06
CA THR A 59 7.47 15.82 -6.86
C THR A 59 7.05 16.18 -8.28
N LEU A 60 6.20 15.36 -8.91
CA LEU A 60 5.67 15.65 -10.24
C LEU A 60 4.80 16.91 -10.23
N ILE A 61 3.96 17.09 -9.20
CA ILE A 61 3.13 18.29 -9.04
C ILE A 61 4.02 19.54 -8.88
N GLU A 62 5.05 19.49 -8.04
CA GLU A 62 6.00 20.59 -7.86
C GLU A 62 6.80 20.91 -9.14
N SER A 63 6.97 19.92 -10.02
CA SER A 63 7.66 20.09 -11.31
C SER A 63 6.77 20.63 -12.43
N LEU A 64 5.46 20.78 -12.19
CA LEU A 64 4.56 21.34 -13.20
C LEU A 64 4.94 22.80 -13.49
N PRO A 65 4.97 23.21 -14.76
CA PRO A 65 5.17 24.61 -15.10
C PRO A 65 4.03 25.44 -14.49
N SER A 66 4.37 26.65 -14.01
CA SER A 66 3.39 27.61 -13.50
C SER A 66 2.32 27.94 -14.56
N GLU A 67 1.05 28.06 -14.16
CA GLU A 67 -0.08 28.37 -15.05
C GLU A 67 0.13 29.65 -15.88
N ASP A 68 1.00 30.57 -15.42
CA ASP A 68 1.42 31.77 -16.16
C ASP A 68 2.21 31.47 -17.45
N SER A 69 2.79 30.28 -17.64
CA SER A 69 3.47 29.90 -18.89
C SER A 69 2.52 29.65 -20.07
N SER A 70 1.21 29.67 -19.84
CA SER A 70 0.19 29.46 -20.89
C SER A 70 -0.35 30.75 -21.53
N ALA A 71 -0.03 31.92 -20.98
CA ALA A 71 -0.64 33.20 -21.40
C ALA A 71 0.18 34.01 -22.42
N GLU A 72 1.39 33.59 -22.80
CA GLU A 72 2.19 34.25 -23.86
C GLU A 72 2.16 33.45 -25.17
N LEU A 73 1.00 33.36 -25.81
CA LEU A 73 0.92 33.30 -27.27
C LEU A 73 0.79 34.76 -27.76
N GLN A 74 1.93 35.44 -27.86
CA GLN A 74 2.10 36.75 -28.52
C GLN A 74 1.98 36.63 -30.04
#